data_AF-A0A810E1X8-F1
#
_entry.id   AF-A0A810E1X8-F1
#
_cell.length_a   1.000
_cell.length_b   1.000
_cell.length_c   1.000
_cell.angle_alpha   90.00
_cell.angle_beta   90.00
_cell.angle_gamma   90.00
#
_symmetry.space_group_name_H-M   'P 1'
#
loop_
_entity.id
_entity.type
_entity.pdbx_description
1 polymer ?
#
loop_
_entity_poly.entity_id
_entity_poly.type
_entity_poly.pdbx_seq_one_letter_code
_entity_poly.pdbx_strand_id
1 'polypeptide(L)'
;MSEQKVYYGKDINVIFNSEVCIHSGICVKGFPAVFNLSKRPWVDPDTATADEIAQHIDKCPSGALTYTRLDSENPMKKEELNMHIVEHDTAHKRFLIRDKGAIAAEMTYVTSSPELYIIDHTLVDNAYRGQGLGDKLVNAMVEYARENGIKIIPLCPFAKGRFERYSEYSDVLHN
;
A
#
# COMPACT_ATOMS: atom_id res chain seq x y z
N MET A 1 -28.54 -17.77 1.46
CA MET A 1 -27.97 -16.77 2.40
C MET A 1 -26.66 -17.38 2.86
N SER A 2 -25.53 -16.82 2.43
CA SER A 2 -24.19 -17.39 2.67
C SER A 2 -23.84 -17.34 4.17
N GLU A 3 -23.72 -18.49 4.82
CA GLU A 3 -23.36 -18.63 6.24
C GLU A 3 -21.85 -18.45 6.45
N GLN A 4 -21.34 -17.25 6.15
CA GLN A 4 -19.96 -16.89 6.48
C GLN A 4 -19.88 -16.52 7.96
N LYS A 5 -18.95 -17.14 8.70
CA LYS A 5 -18.66 -16.82 10.09
C LYS A 5 -17.37 -16.01 10.18
N VAL A 6 -17.45 -14.86 10.84
CA VAL A 6 -16.30 -13.98 11.08
C VAL A 6 -15.81 -14.17 12.51
N TYR A 7 -14.50 -14.32 12.67
CA TYR A 7 -13.78 -14.39 13.93
C TYR A 7 -12.88 -13.17 14.02
N TYR A 8 -13.16 -12.31 14.98
CA TYR A 8 -12.45 -11.04 15.13
C TYR A 8 -11.17 -11.25 15.93
N GLY A 9 -10.09 -10.64 15.49
CA GLY A 9 -8.81 -10.57 16.19
C GLY A 9 -8.31 -9.14 16.31
N LYS A 10 -7.20 -8.96 17.03
CA LYS A 10 -6.54 -7.66 17.24
C LYS A 10 -5.91 -7.15 15.94
N ASP A 11 -5.18 -8.04 15.27
CA ASP A 11 -4.37 -7.71 14.09
C ASP A 11 -4.98 -8.25 12.79
N ILE A 12 -5.89 -9.24 12.89
CA ILE A 12 -6.49 -9.91 11.73
C ILE A 12 -7.87 -10.49 12.08
N ASN A 13 -8.84 -10.31 11.17
CA ASN A 13 -10.11 -11.01 11.21
C ASN A 13 -10.05 -12.23 10.30
N VAL A 14 -10.49 -13.39 10.80
CA VAL A 14 -10.57 -14.63 10.01
C VAL A 14 -12.02 -14.91 9.65
N ILE A 15 -12.28 -15.22 8.38
CA ILE A 15 -13.59 -15.50 7.84
C ILE A 15 -13.61 -16.95 7.39
N PHE A 16 -14.64 -17.70 7.80
CA PHE A 16 -14.84 -19.09 7.43
C PHE A 16 -16.17 -19.27 6.70
N ASN A 17 -16.11 -19.91 5.54
CA ASN A 17 -17.26 -20.31 4.76
C ASN A 17 -17.37 -21.84 4.74
N SER A 18 -18.37 -22.38 5.45
CA SER A 18 -18.60 -23.83 5.51
C SER A 18 -19.12 -24.41 4.19
N GLU A 19 -19.77 -23.62 3.33
CA GLU A 19 -20.40 -24.11 2.09
C GLU A 19 -19.36 -24.52 1.05
N VAL A 20 -18.20 -23.86 1.04
CA VAL A 20 -17.12 -24.13 0.07
C VAL A 20 -16.01 -25.01 0.67
N CYS A 21 -16.06 -25.30 1.98
CA CYS A 21 -15.02 -26.07 2.66
C CYS A 21 -14.99 -27.53 2.20
N ILE A 22 -13.89 -27.94 1.57
CA ILE A 22 -13.66 -29.34 1.18
C ILE A 22 -13.10 -30.21 2.32
N HIS A 23 -13.00 -29.66 3.53
CA HIS A 23 -12.49 -30.35 4.73
C HIS A 23 -11.15 -31.06 4.52
N SER A 24 -10.21 -30.41 3.80
CA SER A 24 -8.84 -30.94 3.60
C SER A 24 -8.10 -31.22 4.91
N GLY A 25 -8.51 -30.57 6.00
CA GLY A 25 -7.91 -30.69 7.32
C GLY A 25 -6.61 -29.91 7.50
N ILE A 26 -6.16 -29.16 6.49
CA ILE A 26 -4.93 -28.36 6.52
C ILE A 26 -4.99 -27.27 7.59
N CYS A 27 -6.17 -26.68 7.82
CA CYS A 27 -6.38 -25.67 8.85
C CYS A 27 -6.09 -26.24 10.25
N VAL A 28 -6.86 -27.24 10.68
CA VAL A 28 -6.78 -27.80 12.04
C VAL A 28 -5.50 -28.59 12.27
N LYS A 29 -5.01 -29.35 11.27
CA LYS A 29 -3.77 -30.15 11.42
C LYS A 29 -2.51 -29.30 11.26
N GLY A 30 -2.56 -28.31 10.38
CA GLY A 30 -1.40 -27.50 10.04
C GLY A 30 -1.20 -26.32 10.98
N PHE A 31 -2.25 -25.80 11.61
CA PHE A 31 -2.15 -24.66 12.52
C PHE A 31 -3.12 -24.75 13.71
N PRO A 32 -2.91 -25.72 14.62
CA PRO A 32 -3.83 -26.01 15.74
C PRO A 32 -3.86 -24.94 16.83
N ALA A 33 -2.91 -24.01 16.84
CA ALA A 33 -2.92 -22.85 17.74
C ALA A 33 -4.11 -21.93 17.42
N VAL A 34 -4.31 -21.65 16.14
CA VAL A 34 -5.37 -20.77 15.61
C VAL A 34 -6.65 -21.56 15.34
N PHE A 35 -6.56 -22.74 14.72
CA PHE A 35 -7.71 -23.56 14.32
C PHE A 35 -7.85 -24.82 15.19
N ASN A 36 -8.72 -24.79 16.19
CA ASN A 36 -8.87 -25.87 17.16
C ASN A 36 -10.34 -26.27 17.38
N LEU A 37 -10.72 -27.45 16.88
CA LEU A 37 -12.10 -27.96 16.98
C LEU A 37 -12.58 -28.22 18.41
N SER A 38 -11.65 -28.45 19.34
CA SER A 38 -11.94 -28.68 20.77
C SER A 38 -12.21 -27.38 21.54
N LYS A 39 -11.93 -26.22 20.95
CA LYS A 39 -12.22 -24.90 21.52
C LYS A 39 -13.47 -24.28 20.92
N ARG A 40 -14.07 -23.36 21.67
CA ARG A 40 -15.20 -22.52 21.24
C ARG A 40 -14.90 -21.06 21.62
N PRO A 41 -14.70 -20.15 20.65
CA PRO A 41 -14.68 -20.38 19.20
C PRO A 41 -13.55 -21.33 18.78
N TRP A 42 -13.73 -22.03 17.66
CA TRP A 42 -12.71 -22.95 17.14
C TRP A 42 -11.62 -22.24 16.34
N VAL A 43 -11.80 -20.94 16.08
CA VAL A 43 -10.80 -20.07 15.46
C VAL A 43 -10.44 -19.00 16.48
N ASP A 44 -9.14 -18.84 16.74
CA ASP A 44 -8.60 -17.84 17.67
C ASP A 44 -7.48 -17.03 16.96
N PRO A 45 -7.85 -15.90 16.32
CA PRO A 45 -6.91 -15.09 15.54
C PRO A 45 -5.86 -14.34 16.37
N ASP A 46 -5.94 -14.38 17.70
CA ASP A 46 -5.02 -13.67 18.60
C ASP A 46 -3.86 -14.56 19.08
N THR A 47 -3.84 -15.84 18.68
CA THR A 47 -2.83 -16.81 19.12
C THR A 47 -1.54 -16.79 18.31
N ALA A 48 -1.52 -16.09 17.17
CA ALA A 48 -0.39 -15.99 16.26
C ALA A 48 -0.38 -14.62 15.57
N THR A 49 0.69 -14.34 14.83
CA THR A 49 0.81 -13.08 14.08
C THR A 49 -0.10 -13.07 12.84
N ALA A 50 -0.52 -11.87 12.41
CA ALA A 50 -1.35 -11.72 11.22
C ALA A 50 -0.71 -12.31 9.95
N ASP A 51 0.63 -12.25 9.82
CA ASP A 51 1.37 -12.84 8.70
C ASP A 51 1.29 -14.36 8.68
N GLU A 52 1.54 -15.01 9.83
CA GLU A 52 1.47 -16.47 9.93
C GLU A 52 0.06 -16.98 9.65
N ILE A 53 -0.96 -16.27 10.15
CA ILE A 53 -2.37 -16.60 9.93
C ILE A 53 -2.72 -16.46 8.45
N ALA A 54 -2.35 -15.34 7.81
CA ALA A 54 -2.58 -15.09 6.39
C ALA A 54 -1.92 -16.16 5.51
N GLN A 55 -0.62 -16.40 5.69
CA GLN A 55 0.14 -17.39 4.92
C GLN A 55 -0.42 -18.81 5.06
N HIS A 56 -0.99 -19.14 6.21
CA HIS A 56 -1.61 -20.45 6.42
C HIS A 56 -3.00 -20.53 5.77
N ILE A 57 -3.79 -19.46 5.85
CA ILE A 57 -5.09 -19.38 5.20
C ILE A 57 -4.96 -19.52 3.67
N ASP A 58 -3.92 -18.95 3.06
CA ASP A 58 -3.64 -19.06 1.61
C ASP A 58 -3.41 -20.50 1.14
N LYS A 59 -3.04 -21.42 2.04
CA LYS A 59 -2.90 -22.85 1.74
C LYS A 59 -4.24 -23.57 1.67
N CYS A 60 -5.37 -22.89 1.91
CA CYS A 60 -6.70 -23.46 1.83
C CYS A 60 -7.08 -23.70 0.35
N PRO A 61 -7.07 -24.95 -0.15
CA PRO A 61 -7.30 -25.24 -1.56
C PRO A 61 -8.72 -24.86 -2.03
N SER A 62 -9.66 -24.79 -1.10
CA SER A 62 -11.06 -24.46 -1.36
C SER A 62 -11.41 -22.97 -1.23
N GLY A 63 -10.52 -22.13 -0.69
CA GLY A 63 -10.86 -20.73 -0.38
C GLY A 63 -11.91 -20.56 0.74
N ALA A 64 -12.17 -21.62 1.51
CA ALA A 64 -13.12 -21.62 2.62
C ALA A 64 -12.67 -20.77 3.82
N LEU A 65 -11.39 -20.44 3.88
CA LEU A 65 -10.84 -19.51 4.84
C LEU A 65 -10.37 -18.28 4.06
N THR A 66 -10.79 -17.11 4.52
CA THR A 66 -10.32 -15.82 4.04
C THR A 66 -10.05 -14.93 5.26
N TYR A 67 -9.45 -13.76 5.06
CA TYR A 67 -9.13 -12.87 6.18
C TYR A 67 -9.22 -11.39 5.79
N THR A 68 -9.27 -10.54 6.80
CA THR A 68 -9.13 -9.08 6.68
C THR A 68 -8.08 -8.61 7.66
N ARG A 69 -7.01 -7.98 7.14
CA ARG A 69 -5.92 -7.45 7.95
C ARG A 69 -6.33 -6.15 8.63
N LEU A 70 -6.13 -6.08 9.94
CA LEU A 70 -6.39 -4.90 10.77
C LEU A 70 -5.10 -4.24 11.23
N ASP A 71 -3.98 -4.95 11.17
CA ASP A 71 -2.60 -4.48 11.39
C ASP A 71 -2.09 -3.52 10.31
N SER A 72 -2.98 -2.84 9.59
CA SER A 72 -2.69 -2.04 8.41
C SER A 72 -1.70 -0.90 8.68
N GLU A 73 -0.42 -1.23 8.58
CA GLU A 73 0.56 -0.62 7.70
C GLU A 73 1.24 -1.73 6.89
N ASN A 74 0.51 -2.27 5.92
CA ASN A 74 0.90 -3.35 5.01
C ASN A 74 2.33 -3.20 4.43
N PRO A 75 3.33 -3.97 4.89
CA PRO A 75 4.69 -3.94 4.32
C PRO A 75 4.75 -4.62 2.94
N MET A 76 3.81 -5.53 2.64
CA MET A 76 3.84 -6.35 1.41
C MET A 76 3.32 -5.64 0.16
N LYS A 77 2.82 -4.39 0.27
CA LYS A 77 2.67 -3.51 -0.91
C LYS A 77 3.92 -2.69 -1.21
N LYS A 78 4.87 -2.61 -0.28
CA LYS A 78 6.09 -1.81 -0.40
C LYS A 78 7.14 -2.52 -1.27
N GLU A 79 7.18 -3.86 -1.25
CA GLU A 79 8.22 -4.62 -1.98
C GLU A 79 7.89 -4.93 -3.45
N GLU A 80 6.62 -5.05 -3.86
CA GLU A 80 6.26 -5.10 -5.29
C GLU A 80 6.24 -3.71 -5.95
N LEU A 81 6.18 -2.61 -5.18
CA LEU A 81 6.31 -1.25 -5.70
C LEU A 81 7.77 -0.83 -5.98
N ASN A 82 8.76 -1.61 -5.53
CA ASN A 82 10.15 -1.20 -5.47
C ASN A 82 11.01 -1.53 -6.69
N MET A 83 10.43 -1.96 -7.82
CA MET A 83 11.22 -2.06 -9.05
C MET A 83 11.49 -0.68 -9.70
N HIS A 84 10.79 0.37 -9.26
CA HIS A 84 10.89 1.72 -9.81
C HIS A 84 11.47 2.66 -8.75
N ILE A 85 12.79 2.81 -8.74
CA ILE A 85 13.51 3.74 -7.86
C ILE A 85 13.21 5.17 -8.32
N VAL A 86 12.82 6.04 -7.38
CA VAL A 86 12.70 7.48 -7.64
C VAL A 86 14.08 8.13 -7.46
N GLU A 87 14.60 8.71 -8.52
CA GLU A 87 15.83 9.50 -8.52
C GLU A 87 15.47 10.98 -8.32
N HIS A 88 16.10 11.65 -7.34
CA HIS A 88 15.96 13.10 -7.14
C HIS A 88 17.16 13.83 -7.73
N ASP A 89 16.95 14.51 -8.85
CA ASP A 89 17.95 15.32 -9.54
C ASP A 89 17.76 16.79 -9.14
N THR A 90 18.36 17.16 -8.01
CA THR A 90 18.27 18.51 -7.43
C THR A 90 18.93 19.59 -8.27
N ALA A 91 19.87 19.22 -9.15
CA ALA A 91 20.54 20.11 -10.08
C ALA A 91 19.59 20.57 -11.19
N HIS A 92 18.80 19.63 -11.74
CA HIS A 92 17.81 19.91 -12.78
C HIS A 92 16.38 20.10 -12.25
N LYS A 93 16.21 20.15 -10.92
CA LYS A 93 14.92 20.37 -10.23
C LYS A 93 13.83 19.41 -10.67
N ARG A 94 14.14 18.11 -10.61
CA ARG A 94 13.22 17.06 -11.04
C ARG A 94 13.36 15.76 -10.27
N PHE A 95 12.29 14.99 -10.28
CA PHE A 95 12.25 13.60 -9.85
C PHE A 95 11.99 12.71 -11.06
N LEU A 96 12.67 11.57 -11.12
CA LEU A 96 12.63 10.66 -12.27
C LEU A 96 12.42 9.23 -11.79
N ILE A 97 11.75 8.44 -12.61
CA ILE A 97 11.74 6.98 -12.49
C ILE A 97 12.26 6.42 -13.80
N ARG A 98 13.24 5.53 -13.72
CA ARG A 98 13.75 4.80 -14.88
C ARG A 98 13.31 3.34 -14.84
N ASP A 99 12.96 2.81 -16.01
CA ASP A 99 12.84 1.37 -16.24
C ASP A 99 13.75 0.99 -17.41
N LYS A 100 14.61 -0.02 -17.18
CA LYS A 100 15.59 -0.53 -18.16
C LYS A 100 16.40 0.57 -18.89
N GLY A 101 16.70 1.66 -18.18
CA GLY A 101 17.47 2.80 -18.67
C GLY A 101 16.66 3.91 -19.37
N ALA A 102 15.38 3.67 -19.68
CA ALA A 102 14.47 4.69 -20.21
C ALA A 102 13.76 5.45 -19.09
N ILE A 103 13.43 6.73 -19.31
CA ILE A 103 12.63 7.52 -18.36
C ILE A 103 11.18 7.07 -18.48
N ALA A 104 10.67 6.39 -17.46
CA ALA A 104 9.29 5.92 -17.38
C ALA A 104 8.35 7.01 -16.85
N ALA A 105 8.84 7.86 -15.94
CA ALA A 105 8.10 9.01 -15.43
C ALA A 105 9.07 10.12 -14.99
N GLU A 106 8.61 11.37 -15.13
CA GLU A 106 9.33 12.58 -14.71
C GLU A 106 8.36 13.55 -14.06
N MET A 107 8.83 14.24 -13.03
CA MET A 107 8.15 15.38 -12.42
C MET A 107 9.17 16.49 -12.22
N THR A 108 8.86 17.68 -12.70
CA THR A 108 9.68 18.87 -12.50
C THR A 108 9.07 19.76 -11.42
N TYR A 109 9.93 20.56 -10.81
CA TYR A 109 9.51 21.61 -9.91
C TYR A 109 10.39 22.85 -10.12
N VAL A 110 9.88 24.00 -9.68
CA VAL A 110 10.67 25.23 -9.57
C VAL A 110 10.75 25.67 -8.11
N THR A 111 11.88 26.27 -7.73
CA THR A 111 12.09 26.80 -6.39
C THR A 111 11.72 28.29 -6.37
N SER A 112 10.56 28.62 -5.82
CA SER A 112 10.11 30.02 -5.68
C SER A 112 10.85 30.74 -4.54
N SER A 113 11.23 30.00 -3.50
CA SER A 113 12.10 30.42 -2.41
C SER A 113 12.78 29.18 -1.80
N PRO A 114 13.72 29.31 -0.85
CA PRO A 114 14.28 28.16 -0.13
C PRO A 114 13.24 27.29 0.58
N GLU A 115 12.08 27.86 0.94
CA GLU A 115 11.01 27.20 1.70
C GLU A 115 9.72 27.02 0.88
N LEU A 116 9.69 27.39 -0.40
CA LEU A 116 8.48 27.32 -1.25
C LEU A 116 8.80 26.81 -2.65
N TYR A 117 8.34 25.59 -2.94
CA TYR A 117 8.56 24.92 -4.22
C TYR A 117 7.24 24.75 -4.96
N ILE A 118 7.29 24.74 -6.29
CA ILE A 118 6.11 24.67 -7.16
C ILE A 118 6.25 23.45 -8.07
N ILE A 119 5.30 22.53 -8.02
CA ILE A 119 5.26 21.38 -8.95
C ILE A 119 4.55 21.84 -10.22
N ASP A 120 5.31 22.07 -11.29
CA ASP A 120 4.82 22.64 -12.55
C ASP A 120 4.46 21.57 -13.58
N HIS A 121 5.16 20.44 -13.60
CA HIS A 121 4.91 19.37 -14.57
C HIS A 121 5.05 17.97 -13.96
N THR A 122 4.21 17.04 -14.43
CA THR A 122 4.30 15.62 -14.12
C THR A 122 3.88 14.83 -15.34
N LEU A 123 4.76 13.95 -15.83
CA LEU A 123 4.53 13.14 -17.01
C LEU A 123 4.90 11.69 -16.74
N VAL A 124 4.03 10.78 -17.16
CA VAL A 124 4.28 9.34 -17.17
C VAL A 124 4.17 8.89 -18.62
N ASP A 125 5.21 8.20 -19.09
CA ASP A 125 5.23 7.62 -20.42
C ASP A 125 4.04 6.66 -20.60
N ASN A 126 3.47 6.64 -21.81
CA ASN A 126 2.25 5.90 -22.11
C ASN A 126 2.35 4.41 -21.75
N ALA A 127 3.52 3.78 -21.94
CA ALA A 127 3.74 2.38 -21.62
C ALA A 127 3.64 2.08 -20.11
N TYR A 128 3.79 3.11 -19.28
CA TYR A 128 3.83 3.00 -17.81
C TYR A 128 2.63 3.65 -17.10
N ARG A 129 1.65 4.15 -17.86
CA ARG A 129 0.42 4.72 -17.30
C ARG A 129 -0.39 3.66 -16.55
N GLY A 130 -1.13 4.09 -15.53
CA GLY A 130 -1.95 3.20 -14.70
C GLY A 130 -1.16 2.41 -13.63
N GLN A 131 0.17 2.50 -13.62
CA GLN A 131 1.03 1.80 -12.66
C GLN A 131 1.37 2.62 -11.41
N GLY A 132 0.76 3.81 -11.25
CA GLY A 132 0.97 4.68 -10.09
C GLY A 132 2.31 5.42 -10.06
N LEU A 133 3.09 5.45 -11.14
CA LEU A 133 4.42 6.09 -11.14
C LEU A 133 4.37 7.61 -10.85
N GLY A 134 3.37 8.32 -11.37
CA GLY A 134 3.19 9.75 -11.07
C GLY A 134 2.92 9.99 -9.58
N ASP A 135 2.22 9.08 -8.91
CA ASP A 135 1.91 9.20 -7.48
C ASP A 135 3.17 9.01 -6.65
N LYS A 136 4.05 8.09 -7.06
CA LYS A 136 5.37 7.90 -6.43
C LYS A 136 6.22 9.16 -6.51
N LEU A 137 6.23 9.83 -7.67
CA LEU A 137 6.98 11.07 -7.85
C LEU A 137 6.46 12.18 -6.93
N VAL A 138 5.13 12.40 -6.90
CA VAL A 138 4.52 13.41 -6.03
C VAL A 138 4.79 13.09 -4.57
N ASN A 139 4.63 11.82 -4.15
CA ASN A 139 4.91 11.41 -2.79
C ASN A 139 6.38 11.66 -2.39
N ALA A 140 7.33 11.35 -3.27
CA ALA A 140 8.75 11.61 -3.01
C ALA A 140 9.03 13.11 -2.79
N MET A 141 8.37 14.00 -3.54
CA MET A 141 8.51 15.44 -3.33
C MET A 141 7.83 15.91 -2.04
N VAL A 142 6.70 15.31 -1.65
CA VAL A 142 6.05 15.60 -0.37
C VAL A 142 6.95 15.20 0.80
N GLU A 143 7.52 14.00 0.79
CA GLU A 143 8.46 13.55 1.82
C GLU A 143 9.70 14.44 1.88
N TYR A 144 10.30 14.74 0.72
CA TYR A 144 11.42 15.68 0.65
C TYR A 144 11.05 17.05 1.24
N ALA A 145 9.83 17.54 0.98
CA ALA A 145 9.38 18.80 1.53
C ALA A 145 9.17 18.75 3.05
N ARG A 146 8.65 17.65 3.59
CA ARG A 146 8.51 17.45 5.05
C ARG A 146 9.86 17.47 5.74
N GLU A 147 10.82 16.70 5.23
CA GLU A 147 12.15 16.58 5.81
C GLU A 147 12.92 17.90 5.82
N ASN A 148 12.64 18.78 4.84
CA ASN A 148 13.37 20.03 4.65
C ASN A 148 12.57 21.28 5.03
N GLY A 149 11.37 21.13 5.60
CA GLY A 149 10.52 22.25 6.00
C GLY A 149 10.02 23.11 4.84
N ILE A 150 9.84 22.52 3.65
CA ILE A 150 9.42 23.20 2.43
C ILE A 150 7.89 23.12 2.29
N LYS A 151 7.29 24.19 1.77
CA LYS A 151 5.89 24.23 1.33
C LYS A 151 5.77 24.06 -0.18
N ILE A 152 4.65 23.49 -0.64
CA ILE A 152 4.43 23.11 -2.03
C ILE A 152 3.20 23.83 -2.61
N ILE A 153 3.34 24.37 -3.83
CA ILE A 153 2.23 24.78 -4.68
C ILE A 153 2.10 23.79 -5.86
N PRO A 154 1.05 22.96 -5.93
CA PRO A 154 0.88 22.01 -7.03
C PRO A 154 0.14 22.64 -8.23
N LEU A 155 0.86 23.33 -9.12
CA LEU A 155 0.26 23.95 -10.32
C LEU A 155 -0.09 22.93 -11.40
N CYS A 156 0.69 21.85 -11.52
CA CYS A 156 0.35 20.76 -12.43
C CYS A 156 -1.02 20.17 -12.05
N PRO A 157 -1.98 20.05 -12.98
CA PRO A 157 -3.31 19.49 -12.69
C PRO A 157 -3.26 18.09 -12.08
N PHE A 158 -2.28 17.28 -12.50
CA PHE A 158 -2.06 15.95 -11.92
C PHE A 158 -1.68 16.06 -10.45
N ALA A 159 -0.63 16.83 -10.14
CA ALA A 159 -0.19 17.02 -8.76
C ALA A 159 -1.31 17.61 -7.89
N LYS A 160 -2.02 18.62 -8.40
CA LYS A 160 -3.17 19.22 -7.71
C LYS A 160 -4.21 18.18 -7.32
N GLY A 161 -4.61 17.33 -8.26
CA GLY A 161 -5.56 16.24 -8.00
C GLY A 161 -5.06 15.21 -6.98
N ARG A 162 -3.74 15.07 -6.79
CA ARG A 162 -3.16 14.23 -5.72
C ARG A 162 -3.24 14.90 -4.37
N PHE A 163 -2.90 16.17 -4.28
CA PHE A 163 -3.07 16.95 -3.04
C PHE A 163 -4.54 17.04 -2.60
N GLU A 164 -5.49 17.11 -3.54
CA GLU A 164 -6.92 17.08 -3.23
C GLU A 164 -7.40 15.70 -2.75
N ARG A 165 -6.80 14.62 -3.26
CA ARG A 165 -7.19 13.25 -2.92
C ARG A 165 -6.61 12.79 -1.58
N TYR A 166 -5.36 13.12 -1.31
CA TYR A 166 -4.61 12.65 -0.15
C TYR A 166 -4.54 13.75 0.89
N SER A 167 -5.46 13.72 1.86
CA SER A 167 -5.55 14.74 2.92
C SER A 167 -4.27 14.84 3.74
N GLU A 168 -3.50 13.76 3.83
CA GLU A 168 -2.20 13.73 4.49
C GLU A 168 -1.18 14.71 3.90
N TYR A 169 -1.30 15.10 2.62
CA TYR A 169 -0.37 16.06 1.97
C TYR A 169 -0.64 17.52 2.37
N SER A 170 -1.71 17.79 3.11
CA SER A 170 -2.11 19.15 3.51
C SER A 170 -1.07 19.82 4.42
N ASP A 171 -0.22 19.04 5.08
CA ASP A 171 0.82 19.54 5.98
C ASP A 171 1.93 20.30 5.25
N VAL A 172 2.24 19.93 4.01
CA VAL A 172 3.22 20.64 3.16
C VAL A 172 2.58 21.56 2.14
N LEU A 173 1.26 21.59 2.01
CA LEU A 173 0.57 22.46 1.06
C LEU A 173 0.72 23.94 1.45
N HIS A 174 1.01 24.79 0.46
CA HIS A 174 0.97 26.24 0.56
C HIS A 174 -0.40 26.75 0.07
N ASN A 175 -1.09 27.53 0.90
CA ASN A 175 -2.39 28.14 0.59
C ASN A 175 -2.23 29.56 0.03
#